data_AF-A0A7K4GP46-F1
#
_entry.id   AF-A0A7K4GP46-F1
#
_cell.length_a   1.000
_cell.length_b   1.000
_cell.length_c   1.000
_cell.angle_alpha   90.00
_cell.angle_beta   90.00
_cell.angle_gamma   90.00
#
_symmetry.space_group_name_H-M   'P 1'
#
loop_
_entity.id
_entity.type
_entity.pdbx_description
1 polymer ?
#
loop_
_entity_poly.entity_id
_entity_poly.type
_entity_poly.pdbx_seq_one_letter_code
_entity_poly.pdbx_strand_id
1 'polypeptide(L)'
;MEILKLQEKVISLTDEQINTLYFFASRVTQESIDELAPILLDICLEAESGVLKNELGRVIFHLQKTERLNTRIGFEKLLHGALRVDVKGVFKVLESGASDAKDLVGRIKSVL
;
A
#
# COMPACT_ATOMS: atom_id res chain seq x y z
N MET A 1 -20.87 3.01 2.12
CA MET A 1 -21.15 2.69 0.69
C MET A 1 -19.98 3.07 -0.22
N GLU A 2 -19.34 4.23 -0.01
CA GLU A 2 -18.21 4.70 -0.84
C GLU A 2 -16.90 3.91 -0.60
N ILE A 3 -16.60 3.53 0.64
CA ILE A 3 -15.38 2.76 0.99
C ILE A 3 -15.37 1.34 0.41
N LEU A 4 -16.51 0.63 0.44
CA LEU A 4 -16.61 -0.72 -0.16
C LEU A 4 -16.31 -0.68 -1.67
N LYS A 5 -16.80 0.35 -2.37
CA LYS A 5 -16.50 0.56 -3.78
C LYS A 5 -15.02 0.82 -4.04
N LEU A 6 -14.33 1.53 -3.15
CA LEU A 6 -12.89 1.78 -3.28
C LEU A 6 -12.09 0.49 -3.10
N GLN A 7 -12.45 -0.36 -2.15
CA GLN A 7 -11.75 -1.62 -1.94
C GLN A 7 -11.93 -2.59 -3.10
N GLU A 8 -13.15 -2.70 -3.64
CA GLU A 8 -13.41 -3.47 -4.87
C GLU A 8 -12.58 -2.96 -6.04
N LYS A 9 -12.50 -1.64 -6.23
CA LYS A 9 -11.69 -1.01 -7.27
C LYS A 9 -10.20 -1.33 -7.14
N VAL A 10 -9.66 -1.33 -5.91
CA VAL A 10 -8.25 -1.69 -5.67
C VAL A 10 -7.98 -3.15 -6.10
N ILE A 11 -8.91 -4.06 -5.79
CA ILE A 11 -8.76 -5.48 -6.13
C ILE A 11 -8.79 -5.70 -7.65
N SER A 12 -9.50 -4.84 -8.39
CA SER A 12 -9.65 -4.91 -9.84
C SER A 12 -8.74 -3.96 -10.63
N LEU A 13 -7.69 -3.40 -10.03
CA LEU A 13 -6.78 -2.50 -10.74
C LEU A 13 -6.09 -3.21 -11.90
N THR A 14 -6.00 -2.54 -13.04
CA THR A 14 -5.18 -3.00 -14.16
C THR A 14 -3.69 -2.83 -13.87
N ASP A 15 -2.83 -3.51 -14.63
CA ASP A 15 -1.37 -3.34 -14.51
C ASP A 15 -0.94 -1.88 -14.72
N GLU A 16 -1.60 -1.15 -15.61
CA GLU A 16 -1.33 0.28 -15.85
C GLU A 16 -1.67 1.14 -14.61
N GLN A 17 -2.80 0.86 -13.96
CA GLN A 17 -3.19 1.54 -12.73
C GLN A 17 -2.28 1.18 -11.56
N ILE A 18 -1.85 -0.08 -11.46
CA ILE A 18 -0.87 -0.54 -10.46
C ILE A 18 0.48 0.15 -10.68
N ASN A 19 0.95 0.26 -11.93
CA ASN A 19 2.19 0.98 -12.25
C ASN A 19 2.09 2.47 -11.92
N THR A 20 0.91 3.07 -12.14
CA THR A 20 0.65 4.47 -11.76
C THR A 20 0.67 4.64 -10.24
N LEU A 21 0.09 3.71 -9.50
CA LEU A 21 0.17 3.68 -8.03
C LEU A 21 1.62 3.58 -7.56
N TYR A 22 2.41 2.68 -8.12
CA TYR A 22 3.84 2.56 -7.78
C TYR A 22 4.63 3.80 -8.14
N PHE A 23 4.34 4.43 -9.28
CA PHE A 23 4.96 5.69 -9.66
C PHE A 23 4.69 6.79 -8.61
N PHE A 24 3.46 6.88 -8.09
CA PHE A 24 3.16 7.83 -7.02
C PHE A 24 3.87 7.50 -5.72
N ALA A 25 3.89 6.23 -5.32
CA ALA A 25 4.58 5.75 -4.13
C ALA A 25 6.10 5.98 -4.18
N SER A 26 6.71 5.85 -5.37
CA SER A 26 8.16 6.05 -5.58
C SER A 26 8.65 7.48 -5.31
N ARG A 27 7.73 8.44 -5.23
CA ARG A 27 8.00 9.86 -4.95
C ARG A 27 7.95 10.22 -3.47
N VAL A 28 7.59 9.26 -2.60
CA VAL A 28 7.63 9.43 -1.15
C VAL A 28 9.10 9.43 -0.70
N THR A 29 9.40 10.28 0.27
CA THR A 29 10.74 10.42 0.85
C THR A 29 11.11 9.17 1.64
N GLN A 30 12.41 8.94 1.84
CA GLN A 30 12.88 7.79 2.62
C GLN A 30 12.42 7.88 4.08
N GLU A 31 12.38 9.09 4.66
CA GLU A 31 11.89 9.33 6.02
C GLU A 31 10.43 8.86 6.18
N SER A 32 9.55 9.29 5.28
CA SER A 32 8.16 8.84 5.27
C SER A 32 8.03 7.34 5.00
N ILE A 33 8.90 6.75 4.16
CA ILE A 33 8.92 5.29 3.95
C ILE A 33 9.29 4.55 5.24
N ASP A 34 10.33 5.00 5.95
CA ASP A 34 10.79 4.37 7.18
C ASP A 34 9.72 4.42 8.29
N GLU A 35 8.91 5.48 8.31
CA GLU A 35 7.77 5.63 9.21
C GLU A 35 6.58 4.74 8.81
N LEU A 36 6.21 4.75 7.52
CA LEU A 36 4.96 4.17 7.04
C LEU A 36 5.05 2.69 6.71
N ALA A 37 6.20 2.20 6.23
CA ALA A 37 6.35 0.81 5.80
C ALA A 37 6.02 -0.22 6.91
N PRO A 38 6.45 -0.04 8.17
CA PRO A 38 6.03 -0.92 9.26
C PRO A 38 4.51 -0.95 9.47
N ILE A 39 3.86 0.21 9.41
CA ILE A 39 2.41 0.34 9.61
C ILE A 39 1.64 -0.33 8.46
N LEU A 40 2.11 -0.16 7.22
CA LEU A 40 1.52 -0.81 6.05
C LEU A 40 1.73 -2.33 6.07
N LEU A 41 2.85 -2.80 6.61
CA LEU A 41 3.09 -4.22 6.84
C LEU A 41 2.06 -4.78 7.83
N ASP A 42 1.81 -4.10 8.95
CA ASP A 42 0.82 -4.54 9.94
C ASP A 42 -0.57 -4.67 9.30
N ILE A 43 -0.99 -3.68 8.50
CA ILE A 43 -2.26 -3.76 7.75
C ILE A 43 -2.26 -4.96 6.80
N CYS A 44 -1.16 -5.24 6.09
CA CYS A 44 -1.08 -6.42 5.22
C CYS A 44 -1.24 -7.73 6.01
N LEU A 45 -0.76 -7.80 7.25
CA LEU A 45 -0.83 -8.99 8.10
C LEU A 45 -2.24 -9.23 8.66
N GLU A 46 -3.11 -8.22 8.66
CA GLU A 46 -4.53 -8.33 9.02
C GLU A 46 -5.39 -9.02 7.95
N ALA A 47 -4.82 -9.32 6.77
CA ALA A 47 -5.53 -10.03 5.72
C ALA A 47 -6.14 -11.35 6.23
N GLU A 48 -7.46 -11.47 6.07
CA GLU A 48 -8.20 -12.69 6.38
C GLU A 48 -7.74 -13.87 5.52
N SER A 49 -8.05 -15.10 5.93
CA SER A 49 -7.64 -16.32 5.22
C SER A 49 -8.05 -16.30 3.74
N GLY A 50 -7.22 -16.87 2.87
CA GLY A 50 -7.56 -17.07 1.47
C GLY A 50 -6.44 -16.68 0.51
N VAL A 51 -6.81 -16.44 -0.75
CA VAL A 51 -5.87 -16.15 -1.85
C VAL A 51 -5.05 -14.90 -1.56
N LEU A 52 -5.70 -13.82 -1.10
CA LEU A 52 -5.03 -12.55 -0.78
C LEU A 52 -3.95 -12.74 0.30
N LYS A 53 -4.26 -13.43 1.41
CA LYS A 53 -3.27 -13.72 2.46
C LYS A 53 -2.09 -14.53 1.95
N ASN A 54 -2.33 -15.51 1.09
CA ASN A 54 -1.26 -16.31 0.50
C ASN A 54 -0.37 -15.49 -0.45
N GLU A 55 -0.96 -14.58 -1.23
CA GLU A 55 -0.22 -13.65 -2.09
C GLU A 55 0.62 -12.68 -1.27
N LEU A 56 0.02 -12.01 -0.29
CA LEU A 56 0.71 -11.07 0.60
C LEU A 56 1.82 -11.78 1.37
N GLY A 57 1.57 -12.98 1.88
CA GLY A 57 2.59 -13.79 2.56
C GLY A 57 3.81 -14.06 1.69
N ARG A 58 3.63 -14.39 0.40
CA ARG A 58 4.75 -14.56 -0.54
C ARG A 58 5.53 -13.27 -0.77
N VAL A 59 4.82 -12.16 -0.96
CA VAL A 59 5.44 -10.84 -1.21
C VAL A 59 6.23 -10.39 0.03
N ILE A 60 5.61 -10.43 1.21
CA ILE A 60 6.24 -10.04 2.49
C ILE A 60 7.45 -10.92 2.78
N PHE A 61 7.34 -12.24 2.63
CA PHE A 61 8.46 -13.15 2.81
C PHE A 61 9.65 -12.80 1.88
N HIS A 62 9.36 -12.49 0.62
CA HIS A 62 10.42 -12.09 -0.33
C HIS A 62 11.07 -10.76 0.07
N LEU A 63 10.28 -9.77 0.47
CA LEU A 63 10.78 -8.47 0.94
C LEU A 63 11.63 -8.62 2.20
N GLN A 64 11.20 -9.43 3.17
CA GLN A 64 11.96 -9.70 4.39
C GLN A 64 13.27 -10.44 4.10
N LYS A 65 13.23 -11.51 3.30
CA LYS A 65 14.41 -12.29 2.93
C LYS A 65 15.48 -11.44 2.21
N THR A 66 15.06 -10.37 1.54
CA THR A 66 15.95 -9.48 0.80
C THR A 66 16.25 -8.17 1.52
N GLU A 67 15.78 -8.00 2.77
CA GLU A 67 15.92 -6.78 3.58
C GLU A 67 15.36 -5.52 2.89
N ARG A 68 14.25 -5.67 2.16
CA ARG A 68 13.68 -4.62 1.30
C ARG A 68 12.42 -3.96 1.83
N LEU A 69 11.91 -4.31 3.00
CA LEU A 69 10.64 -3.78 3.52
C LEU A 69 10.56 -2.25 3.48
N ASN A 70 11.60 -1.58 3.97
CA ASN A 70 11.66 -0.12 4.04
C ASN A 70 12.36 0.52 2.83
N THR A 71 12.49 -0.21 1.72
CA THR A 71 12.97 0.39 0.46
C THR A 71 11.79 0.94 -0.32
N ARG A 72 12.05 1.79 -1.32
CA ARG A 72 10.99 2.27 -2.24
C ARG A 72 10.16 1.13 -2.84
N ILE A 73 10.83 0.08 -3.32
CA ILE A 73 10.17 -1.11 -3.88
C ILE A 73 9.34 -1.83 -2.81
N GLY A 74 9.86 -1.95 -1.59
CA GLY A 74 9.12 -2.51 -0.47
C GLY A 74 7.86 -1.71 -0.18
N PHE A 75 8.00 -0.39 -0.06
CA PHE A 75 6.90 0.53 0.18
C PHE A 75 5.83 0.47 -0.91
N GLU A 76 6.21 0.45 -2.20
CA GLU A 76 5.29 0.26 -3.32
C GLU A 76 4.42 -0.99 -3.16
N LYS A 77 5.06 -2.13 -2.86
CA LYS A 77 4.37 -3.42 -2.68
C LYS A 77 3.51 -3.46 -1.42
N LEU A 78 3.99 -2.92 -0.32
CA LEU A 78 3.27 -2.84 0.95
C LEU A 78 2.06 -1.91 0.83
N LEU A 79 2.20 -0.74 0.20
CA LEU A 79 1.10 0.19 -0.02
C LEU A 79 -0.02 -0.46 -0.84
N HIS A 80 0.33 -1.08 -1.96
CA HIS A 80 -0.65 -1.77 -2.79
C HIS A 80 -1.30 -2.94 -2.05
N GLY A 81 -0.51 -3.75 -1.34
CA GLY A 81 -1.02 -4.84 -0.51
C GLY A 81 -1.99 -4.35 0.57
N ALA A 82 -1.61 -3.31 1.30
CA ALA A 82 -2.40 -2.75 2.39
C ALA A 82 -3.71 -2.13 1.88
N LEU A 83 -3.70 -1.47 0.72
CA LEU A 83 -4.92 -0.96 0.09
C LEU A 83 -5.91 -2.08 -0.27
N ARG A 84 -5.43 -3.29 -0.61
CA ARG A 84 -6.30 -4.45 -0.86
C ARG A 84 -6.94 -4.98 0.42
N VAL A 85 -6.31 -4.76 1.57
CA VAL A 85 -6.78 -5.24 2.89
C VAL A 85 -7.69 -4.22 3.58
N ASP A 86 -7.23 -2.98 3.73
CA ASP A 86 -8.00 -1.90 4.35
C ASP A 86 -7.66 -0.54 3.74
N VAL A 87 -8.42 -0.15 2.72
CA VAL A 87 -8.29 1.18 2.08
C VAL A 87 -8.46 2.32 3.09
N LYS A 88 -9.40 2.17 4.04
CA LYS A 88 -9.72 3.24 4.99
C LYS A 88 -8.59 3.41 6.00
N GLY A 89 -8.06 2.31 6.52
CA GLY A 89 -6.89 2.28 7.40
C GLY A 89 -5.68 2.91 6.73
N VAL A 90 -5.39 2.52 5.49
CA VAL A 90 -4.27 3.09 4.72
C VAL A 90 -4.43 4.60 4.52
N PHE A 91 -5.60 5.07 4.07
CA PHE A 91 -5.80 6.51 3.90
C PHE A 91 -5.68 7.28 5.22
N LYS A 92 -6.21 6.74 6.32
CA LYS A 92 -6.06 7.37 7.63
C LYS A 92 -4.58 7.51 8.04
N VAL A 93 -3.78 6.48 7.82
CA VAL A 93 -2.34 6.48 8.12
C VAL A 93 -1.61 7.52 7.26
N LEU A 94 -1.85 7.51 5.95
CA LEU A 94 -1.23 8.47 5.03
C LEU A 94 -1.64 9.93 5.32
N GLU A 95 -2.91 10.17 5.65
CA GLU A 95 -3.43 11.50 6.02
C GLU A 95 -2.84 12.00 7.35
N SER A 96 -2.35 11.11 8.21
CA SER A 96 -1.69 11.47 9.47
C SER A 96 -0.19 11.71 9.37
N GLY A 97 0.45 11.26 8.28
CA GLY A 97 1.89 11.36 8.08
C GLY A 97 2.38 12.73 7.61
N ALA A 98 3.63 12.75 7.15
CA ALA A 98 4.28 13.91 6.56
C ALA A 98 3.58 14.42 5.28
N SER A 99 4.00 15.59 4.78
CA SER A 99 3.32 16.27 3.66
C SER A 99 3.28 15.43 2.38
N ASP A 100 4.34 14.68 2.08
CA ASP A 100 4.42 13.81 0.91
C ASP A 100 3.49 12.59 1.01
N ALA A 101 3.30 12.04 2.22
CA ALA A 101 2.34 10.98 2.50
C ALA A 101 0.89 11.47 2.33
N LYS A 102 0.59 12.70 2.79
CA LYS A 102 -0.72 13.34 2.58
C LYS A 102 -1.01 13.57 1.10
N ASP A 103 -0.03 14.08 0.35
CA ASP A 103 -0.15 14.29 -1.10
C ASP A 103 -0.39 12.98 -1.86
N LEU A 104 0.19 11.88 -1.37
CA LEU A 104 0.00 10.55 -1.96
C LEU A 104 -1.47 10.13 -1.95
N VAL A 105 -2.23 10.47 -0.91
CA VAL A 105 -3.67 10.13 -0.80
C VAL A 105 -4.47 10.70 -1.97
N GLY A 106 -4.25 11.98 -2.29
CA GLY A 106 -4.94 12.63 -3.41
C GLY A 106 -4.62 11.96 -4.75
N ARG A 107 -3.36 11.55 -4.92
CA ARG A 107 -2.91 10.84 -6.13
C ARG A 107 -3.52 9.45 -6.23
N ILE A 108 -3.54 8.67 -5.15
CA ILE A 108 -4.16 7.34 -5.12
C ILE A 108 -5.65 7.45 -5.46
N LYS A 109 -6.37 8.40 -4.85
CA LYS A 109 -7.81 8.61 -5.11
C LYS A 109 -8.11 8.92 -6.57
N SER A 110 -7.18 9.53 -7.32
CA SER A 110 -7.35 9.77 -8.77
C SER A 110 -7.23 8.51 -9.64
N VAL A 111 -6.67 7.42 -9.11
CA VAL A 111 -6.52 6.13 -9.80
C VAL A 111 -7.69 5.18 -9.48
N LEU A 112 -8.32 5.37 -8.31
CA LEU A 112 -9.43 4.56 -7.81
C LEU A 112 -10.80 5.07 -8.29
#